data_AF-A0A5P0ZMI5-F1
#
_entry.id   AF-A0A5P0ZMI5-F1
#
_cell.length_a   1.000
_cell.length_b   1.000
_cell.length_c   1.000
_cell.angle_alpha   90.00
_cell.angle_beta   90.00
_cell.angle_gamma   90.00
#
_symmetry.space_group_name_H-M   'P 1'
#
loop_
_entity.id
_entity.type
_entity.pdbx_description
1 polymer ?
#
loop_
_entity_poly.entity_id
_entity_poly.type
_entity_poly.pdbx_seq_one_letter_code
_entity_poly.pdbx_strand_id
1 'polypeptide(L)'
;MSKVKTNNLLTPAQAAKDLGISVATLRKYSLIVERTTENSKYFERNSQNNRLYTQKNIEDFKEMVKLSHGPKMTLETSAAQIYPVADVKKPTETNSDEKKLEELQTAVAKLESENKKRELTIKELQQELTDAQKSKEQLQVELDTLKQQAKEKVENTDSSKNETIKERINEKVSDDKKGHWWNRFMG
;
A
#
# COMPACT_ATOMS: atom_id res chain seq x y z
N MET A 1 -9.43 11.63 5.65
CA MET A 1 -9.89 11.03 6.91
C MET A 1 -11.16 10.22 6.65
N SER A 2 -11.00 8.95 6.34
CA SER A 2 -12.08 8.00 6.07
C SER A 2 -12.84 7.70 7.36
N LYS A 3 -14.14 7.98 7.41
CA LYS A 3 -15.03 7.53 8.49
C LYS A 3 -15.08 6.01 8.46
N VAL A 4 -14.23 5.38 9.25
CA VAL A 4 -14.36 3.96 9.59
C VAL A 4 -15.73 3.82 10.25
N LYS A 5 -16.65 3.11 9.61
CA LYS A 5 -17.87 2.64 10.26
C LYS A 5 -17.40 1.76 11.41
N THR A 6 -17.29 2.31 12.61
CA THR A 6 -17.16 1.51 13.81
C THR A 6 -18.44 0.68 13.86
N ASN A 7 -18.32 -0.62 13.57
CA ASN A 7 -19.42 -1.54 13.87
C ASN A 7 -19.78 -1.29 15.33
N ASN A 8 -21.00 -0.80 15.59
CA ASN A 8 -21.45 -0.47 16.94
C ASN A 8 -21.59 -1.78 17.72
N LEU A 9 -20.49 -2.19 18.33
CA LEU A 9 -20.39 -3.37 19.19
C LEU A 9 -20.84 -2.99 20.59
N LEU A 10 -21.95 -3.59 21.02
CA LEU A 10 -22.59 -3.36 22.30
C LEU A 10 -22.05 -4.36 23.33
N THR A 11 -21.82 -3.86 24.54
CA THR A 11 -21.45 -4.71 25.68
C THR A 11 -22.64 -5.56 26.13
N PRO A 12 -22.43 -6.67 26.87
CA PRO A 12 -23.53 -7.50 27.35
C PRO A 12 -24.55 -6.73 28.20
N ALA A 13 -24.11 -5.72 28.95
CA ALA A 13 -25.00 -4.88 29.74
C ALA A 13 -25.91 -4.00 28.88
N GLN A 14 -25.38 -3.41 27.81
CA GLN A 14 -26.14 -2.59 26.86
C GLN A 14 -27.10 -3.44 26.05
N ALA A 15 -26.62 -4.55 25.47
CA ALA A 15 -27.46 -5.45 24.69
C ALA A 15 -28.61 -6.04 25.52
N ALA A 16 -28.36 -6.39 26.80
CA ALA A 16 -29.40 -6.88 27.69
C ALA A 16 -30.46 -5.80 28.01
N LYS A 17 -30.02 -4.55 28.19
CA LYS A 17 -30.91 -3.40 28.39
C LYS A 17 -31.82 -3.17 27.18
N ASP A 18 -31.28 -3.25 25.97
CA ASP A 18 -32.04 -3.05 24.71
C ASP A 18 -33.02 -4.19 24.42
N LEU A 19 -32.72 -5.39 24.93
CA LEU A 19 -33.61 -6.56 24.88
C LEU A 19 -34.62 -6.59 26.03
N GLY A 20 -34.46 -5.76 27.06
CA GLY A 20 -35.30 -5.79 28.27
C GLY A 20 -35.14 -7.07 29.10
N ILE A 21 -33.99 -7.75 29.02
CA ILE A 21 -33.70 -9.00 29.73
C ILE A 21 -32.52 -8.85 30.69
N SER A 22 -32.34 -9.82 31.59
CA SER A 22 -31.14 -9.86 32.44
C SER A 22 -29.90 -10.24 31.62
N VAL A 23 -28.72 -9.75 32.05
CA VAL A 23 -27.42 -10.13 31.46
C VAL A 23 -27.20 -11.65 31.52
N ALA A 24 -27.68 -12.30 32.58
CA ALA A 24 -27.61 -13.76 32.72
C ALA A 24 -28.44 -14.49 31.65
N THR A 25 -29.63 -13.98 31.33
CA THR A 25 -30.50 -14.51 30.28
C THR A 25 -29.85 -14.35 28.90
N LEU A 26 -29.29 -13.17 28.60
CA LEU A 26 -28.56 -12.92 27.36
C LEU A 26 -27.38 -13.89 27.19
N ARG A 27 -26.64 -14.16 28.28
CA ARG A 27 -25.54 -15.12 28.27
C ARG A 27 -26.02 -16.55 27.96
N LYS A 28 -27.17 -16.95 28.49
CA LYS A 28 -27.79 -18.26 28.18
C LYS A 28 -28.16 -18.34 26.70
N TYR A 29 -28.81 -17.32 26.15
CA TYR A 29 -29.15 -17.27 24.72
C TYR A 29 -27.92 -17.32 23.84
N SER A 30 -26.87 -16.59 24.20
CA SER A 30 -25.59 -16.63 23.48
C SER A 30 -24.98 -18.04 23.48
N LEU A 31 -25.05 -18.76 24.61
CA LEU A 31 -24.57 -20.14 24.71
C LEU A 31 -25.39 -21.10 23.84
N ILE A 32 -26.70 -20.88 23.74
CA ILE A 32 -27.57 -21.66 22.84
C ILE A 32 -27.10 -21.45 21.40
N VAL A 33 -26.93 -20.20 20.97
CA VAL A 33 -26.45 -19.88 19.62
C VAL A 33 -25.08 -20.50 19.34
N GLU A 34 -24.10 -20.33 20.23
CA GLU A 34 -22.77 -20.92 20.08
C GLU A 34 -22.80 -22.46 19.96
N ARG A 35 -23.74 -23.12 20.65
CA ARG A 35 -23.95 -24.57 20.57
C ARG A 35 -24.65 -24.97 19.28
N THR A 36 -25.71 -24.26 18.89
CA THR A 36 -26.50 -24.60 17.69
C THR A 36 -25.72 -24.35 16.41
N THR A 37 -24.84 -23.34 16.37
CA THR A 37 -24.02 -23.06 15.19
C THR A 37 -22.67 -23.78 15.20
N GLU A 38 -22.40 -24.62 16.20
CA GLU A 38 -21.09 -25.25 16.47
C GLU A 38 -19.90 -24.26 16.48
N ASN A 39 -20.17 -22.98 16.73
CA ASN A 39 -19.18 -21.91 16.67
C ASN A 39 -19.03 -21.24 18.04
N SER A 40 -18.05 -21.71 18.81
CA SER A 40 -17.72 -21.16 20.13
C SER A 40 -17.30 -19.68 20.12
N LYS A 41 -16.91 -19.15 18.95
CA LYS A 41 -16.51 -17.76 18.73
C LYS A 41 -17.50 -17.03 17.81
N TYR A 42 -18.77 -17.43 17.82
CA TYR A 42 -19.81 -16.78 17.02
C TYR A 42 -19.92 -15.29 17.31
N PHE A 43 -19.83 -14.90 18.58
CA PHE A 43 -19.79 -13.51 19.01
C PHE A 43 -18.35 -13.03 19.14
N GLU A 44 -18.09 -11.81 18.67
CA GLU A 44 -16.82 -11.14 18.92
C GLU A 44 -16.57 -10.99 20.42
N ARG A 45 -15.31 -10.98 20.82
CA ARG A 45 -14.90 -10.91 22.22
C ARG A 45 -13.92 -9.76 22.39
N ASN A 46 -14.06 -9.03 23.50
CA ASN A 46 -13.10 -7.99 23.85
C ASN A 46 -11.81 -8.60 24.46
N SER A 47 -10.83 -7.76 24.79
CA SER A 47 -9.58 -8.16 25.46
C SER A 47 -9.79 -8.85 26.82
N GLN A 48 -10.93 -8.60 27.47
CA GLN A 48 -11.36 -9.23 28.73
C GLN A 48 -12.21 -10.49 28.50
N ASN A 49 -12.29 -11.00 27.26
CA ASN A 49 -13.07 -12.17 26.86
C ASN A 49 -14.61 -12.02 27.06
N ASN A 50 -15.10 -10.79 27.20
CA ASN A 50 -16.54 -10.50 27.23
C ASN A 50 -17.09 -10.47 25.81
N ARG A 51 -18.27 -11.09 25.61
CA ARG A 51 -18.97 -11.09 24.32
C ARG A 51 -19.41 -9.69 23.94
N LEU A 52 -19.24 -9.34 22.67
CA LEU A 52 -19.71 -8.11 22.06
C LEU A 52 -20.80 -8.46 21.04
N TYR A 53 -21.84 -7.63 21.01
CA TYR A 53 -23.03 -7.86 20.21
C TYR A 53 -23.21 -6.75 19.20
N THR A 54 -23.53 -7.09 17.95
CA THR A 54 -23.98 -6.09 16.99
C THR A 54 -25.48 -5.84 17.14
N GLN A 55 -25.97 -4.77 16.51
CA GLN A 55 -27.41 -4.51 16.44
C GLN A 55 -28.18 -5.67 15.80
N LYS A 56 -27.61 -6.33 14.77
CA LYS A 56 -28.21 -7.51 14.15
C LYS A 56 -28.37 -8.65 15.15
N ASN A 57 -27.38 -8.89 16.00
CA ASN A 57 -27.48 -9.94 17.03
C ASN A 57 -28.67 -9.71 17.97
N ILE A 58 -28.95 -8.44 18.31
CA ILE A 58 -30.10 -8.07 19.14
C ILE A 58 -31.42 -8.39 18.43
N GLU A 59 -31.53 -8.07 17.14
CA GLU A 59 -32.71 -8.37 16.34
C GLU A 59 -32.93 -9.89 16.21
N ASP A 60 -31.87 -10.63 15.87
CA ASP A 60 -31.90 -12.09 15.77
C ASP A 60 -32.32 -12.72 17.11
N PHE A 61 -31.86 -12.20 18.26
CA PHE A 61 -32.30 -12.67 19.57
C PHE A 61 -33.80 -12.40 19.82
N LYS A 62 -34.32 -11.25 19.37
CA LYS A 62 -35.77 -10.96 19.47
C LYS A 62 -36.58 -11.93 18.63
N GLU A 63 -36.13 -12.24 17.42
CA GLU A 63 -36.79 -13.22 16.56
C GLU A 63 -36.74 -14.62 17.17
N MET A 64 -35.59 -15.01 17.74
CA MET A 64 -35.42 -16.32 18.37
C MET A 64 -36.36 -16.50 19.55
N VAL A 65 -36.47 -15.49 20.40
CA VAL A 65 -37.39 -15.50 21.54
C VAL A 65 -38.84 -15.52 21.05
N LYS A 66 -39.20 -14.76 20.01
CA LYS A 66 -40.55 -14.78 19.42
C LYS A 66 -40.93 -16.15 18.88
N LEU A 67 -40.05 -16.79 18.10
CA LEU A 67 -40.29 -18.12 17.55
C LEU A 67 -40.41 -19.18 18.65
N SER A 68 -39.64 -19.05 19.74
CA SER A 68 -39.67 -20.00 20.85
C SER A 68 -40.98 -20.01 21.63
N HIS A 69 -41.79 -18.94 21.56
CA HIS A 69 -43.12 -18.90 22.16
C HIS A 69 -44.18 -19.64 21.30
N GLY A 70 -43.82 -20.15 20.13
CA GLY A 70 -44.69 -20.94 19.27
C GLY A 70 -44.99 -22.34 19.83
N PRO A 71 -46.10 -22.97 19.40
CA PRO A 71 -46.44 -24.32 19.83
C PRO A 71 -45.38 -25.33 19.37
N LYS A 72 -44.84 -26.12 20.31
CA LYS A 72 -43.77 -27.12 20.10
C LYS A 72 -42.42 -26.56 19.61
N MET A 73 -42.19 -25.25 19.73
CA MET A 73 -40.88 -24.64 19.46
C MET A 73 -40.07 -24.50 20.75
N THR A 74 -38.77 -24.67 20.64
CA THR A 74 -37.79 -24.44 21.72
C THR A 74 -36.83 -23.32 21.33
N LEU A 75 -36.07 -22.79 22.28
CA LEU A 75 -35.06 -21.78 22.00
C LEU A 75 -33.96 -22.33 21.08
N GLU A 76 -33.59 -23.60 21.22
CA GLU A 76 -32.58 -24.28 20.39
C GLU A 76 -33.06 -24.47 18.95
N THR A 77 -34.30 -24.91 18.76
CA THR A 77 -34.89 -25.09 17.41
C THR A 77 -35.09 -23.75 16.72
N SER A 78 -35.51 -22.73 17.47
CA SER A 78 -35.61 -21.35 16.99
C SER A 78 -34.25 -20.77 16.60
N ALA A 79 -33.21 -21.04 17.41
CA ALA A 79 -31.86 -20.62 17.12
C ALA A 79 -31.31 -21.28 15.86
N ALA A 80 -31.54 -22.59 15.66
CA ALA A 80 -31.13 -23.29 14.44
C ALA A 80 -31.80 -22.75 13.17
N GLN A 81 -32.99 -22.17 13.28
CA GLN A 81 -33.71 -21.57 12.15
C GLN A 81 -33.18 -20.17 11.78
N ILE A 82 -32.79 -19.37 12.77
CA ILE A 82 -32.35 -17.97 12.56
C ILE A 82 -30.85 -17.89 12.33
N TYR A 83 -30.09 -18.71 13.03
CA TYR A 83 -28.65 -18.78 12.94
C TYR A 83 -28.29 -20.01 12.10
N PRO A 84 -27.96 -19.84 10.81
CA PRO A 84 -27.46 -20.95 10.02
C PRO A 84 -26.21 -21.50 10.70
N VAL A 85 -26.12 -22.82 10.78
CA VAL A 85 -24.88 -23.49 11.18
C VAL A 85 -23.82 -22.97 10.23
N ALA A 86 -22.87 -22.20 10.77
CA ALA A 86 -21.69 -21.88 10.00
C ALA A 86 -21.02 -23.23 9.81
N ASP A 87 -20.99 -23.74 8.57
CA ASP A 87 -20.24 -24.94 8.22
C ASP A 87 -18.78 -24.72 8.60
N VAL A 88 -18.44 -25.01 9.86
CA VAL A 88 -17.10 -25.34 10.29
C VAL A 88 -16.87 -26.74 9.75
N LYS A 89 -16.63 -26.80 8.44
CA LYS A 89 -16.20 -27.94 7.63
C LYS A 89 -16.04 -29.25 8.42
N LYS A 90 -17.10 -30.05 8.47
CA LYS A 90 -16.98 -31.51 8.42
C LYS A 90 -17.52 -31.94 7.05
N PRO A 91 -16.69 -32.47 6.14
CA PRO A 91 -17.12 -32.73 4.78
C PRO A 91 -17.91 -34.03 4.73
N THR A 92 -19.19 -33.92 4.41
CA THR A 92 -19.98 -35.01 3.83
C THR A 92 -20.90 -34.43 2.77
N GLU A 93 -20.33 -33.99 1.64
CA GLU A 93 -21.05 -33.77 0.37
C GLU A 93 -20.17 -34.17 -0.83
N THR A 94 -20.11 -35.48 -1.11
CA THR A 94 -19.21 -36.12 -2.08
C THR A 94 -19.51 -35.82 -3.56
N ASN A 95 -20.21 -34.75 -3.92
CA ASN A 95 -20.43 -34.39 -5.34
C ASN A 95 -20.36 -32.89 -5.66
N SER A 96 -20.53 -32.00 -4.67
CA SER A 96 -20.40 -30.55 -4.87
C SER A 96 -18.96 -30.06 -4.61
N ASP A 97 -18.24 -30.76 -3.72
CA ASP A 97 -16.88 -30.41 -3.32
C ASP A 97 -15.82 -30.73 -4.37
N GLU A 98 -15.99 -31.78 -5.19
CA GLU A 98 -15.03 -32.13 -6.26
C GLU A 98 -14.99 -31.05 -7.34
N LYS A 99 -16.16 -30.58 -7.79
CA LYS A 99 -16.26 -29.48 -8.77
C LYS A 99 -15.63 -28.20 -8.24
N LYS A 100 -15.90 -27.87 -6.97
CA LYS A 100 -15.32 -26.69 -6.32
C LYS A 100 -13.82 -26.82 -6.09
N LEU A 101 -13.33 -28.04 -5.84
CA LEU A 101 -11.90 -28.33 -5.71
C LEU A 101 -11.18 -28.21 -7.06
N GLU A 102 -11.78 -28.69 -8.14
CA GLU A 102 -11.25 -28.52 -9.51
C GLU A 102 -11.25 -27.03 -9.93
N GLU A 103 -12.30 -26.28 -9.63
CA GLU A 103 -12.35 -24.83 -9.86
C GLU A 103 -11.30 -24.07 -9.04
N LEU A 104 -11.06 -24.48 -7.79
CA LEU A 104 -10.01 -23.89 -6.96
C LEU A 104 -8.61 -24.27 -7.46
N GLN A 105 -8.38 -25.51 -7.89
CA GLN A 105 -7.10 -25.96 -8.44
C GLN A 105 -6.78 -25.24 -9.75
N THR A 106 -7.76 -25.08 -10.64
CA THR A 106 -7.59 -24.32 -11.89
C THR A 106 -7.36 -22.83 -11.61
N ALA A 107 -8.04 -22.24 -10.63
CA ALA A 107 -7.79 -20.87 -10.20
C ALA A 107 -6.37 -20.69 -9.63
N VAL A 108 -5.90 -21.62 -8.80
CA VAL A 108 -4.53 -21.60 -8.25
C VAL A 108 -3.49 -21.72 -9.36
N ALA A 109 -3.65 -22.68 -10.28
CA ALA A 109 -2.73 -22.85 -11.41
C ALA A 109 -2.68 -21.60 -12.30
N LYS A 110 -3.82 -20.94 -12.52
CA LYS A 110 -3.89 -19.66 -13.25
C LYS A 110 -3.14 -18.56 -12.50
N LEU A 111 -3.38 -18.40 -11.20
CA LEU A 111 -2.69 -17.41 -10.37
C LEU A 111 -1.18 -17.64 -10.31
N GLU A 112 -0.73 -18.89 -10.23
CA GLU A 112 0.69 -19.23 -10.29
C GLU A 112 1.31 -18.87 -11.65
N SER A 113 0.60 -19.13 -12.75
CA SER A 113 1.06 -18.76 -14.10
C SER A 113 1.13 -17.24 -14.27
N GLU A 114 0.17 -16.49 -13.73
CA GLU A 114 0.17 -15.03 -13.74
C GLU A 114 1.28 -14.46 -12.87
N ASN A 115 1.53 -15.03 -11.70
CA ASN A 115 2.65 -14.64 -10.85
C ASN A 115 4.00 -14.87 -11.53
N LYS A 116 4.20 -16.03 -12.18
CA LYS A 116 5.42 -16.29 -12.97
C LYS A 116 5.60 -15.26 -14.10
N LYS A 117 4.53 -14.88 -14.79
CA LYS A 117 4.60 -13.82 -15.82
C LYS A 117 4.97 -12.47 -15.21
N ARG A 118 4.34 -12.09 -14.08
CA ARG A 118 4.67 -10.86 -13.36
C ARG A 118 6.12 -10.84 -12.89
N GLU A 119 6.64 -11.95 -12.38
CA GLU A 119 8.04 -12.08 -11.98
C GLU A 119 9.01 -11.89 -13.16
N LEU A 120 8.69 -12.43 -14.34
CA LEU A 120 9.49 -12.19 -15.55
C LEU A 120 9.46 -10.72 -15.97
N THR A 121 8.29 -10.09 -16.00
CA THR A 121 8.17 -8.67 -16.32
C THR A 121 8.90 -7.79 -15.31
N ILE A 122 8.86 -8.13 -14.01
CA ILE A 122 9.62 -7.40 -12.98
C ILE A 122 11.13 -7.52 -13.25
N LYS A 123 11.63 -8.69 -13.63
CA LYS A 123 13.05 -8.88 -13.98
C LYS A 123 13.45 -8.06 -15.21
N GLU A 124 12.61 -8.04 -16.25
CA GLU A 124 12.85 -7.24 -17.46
C GLU A 124 12.91 -5.74 -17.12
N LEU A 125 11.92 -5.23 -16.37
CA LEU A 125 11.89 -3.83 -15.94
C LEU A 125 13.08 -3.46 -15.04
N GLN A 126 13.53 -4.38 -14.18
CA GLN A 126 14.74 -4.18 -13.38
C GLN A 126 15.97 -4.06 -14.27
N GLN A 127 16.09 -4.91 -15.29
CA GLN A 127 17.20 -4.83 -16.24
C GLN A 127 17.18 -3.52 -17.04
N GLU A 128 16.02 -3.14 -17.56
CA GLU A 128 15.85 -1.83 -18.24
C GLU A 128 16.23 -0.65 -17.34
N LEU A 129 15.85 -0.69 -16.06
CA LEU A 129 16.24 0.34 -15.10
C LEU A 129 17.75 0.38 -14.89
N THR A 130 18.42 -0.78 -14.80
CA THR A 130 19.89 -0.80 -14.65
C THR A 130 20.60 -0.28 -15.90
N ASP A 131 20.09 -0.58 -17.09
CA ASP A 131 20.67 -0.10 -18.34
C ASP A 131 20.42 1.41 -18.53
N ALA A 132 19.23 1.89 -18.19
CA ALA A 132 18.91 3.31 -18.18
C ALA A 132 19.77 4.09 -17.17
N GLN A 133 20.04 3.52 -15.99
CA GLN A 133 20.94 4.12 -15.00
C GLN A 133 22.37 4.24 -15.55
N LYS A 134 22.92 3.18 -16.14
CA LYS A 134 24.25 3.21 -16.78
C LYS A 134 24.32 4.24 -17.90
N SER A 135 23.31 4.29 -18.76
CA SER A 135 23.24 5.29 -19.84
C SER A 135 23.21 6.72 -19.28
N LYS A 136 22.44 6.96 -18.21
CA LYS A 136 22.42 8.26 -17.53
C LYS A 136 23.79 8.62 -16.95
N GLU A 137 24.48 7.68 -16.32
CA GLU A 137 25.84 7.90 -15.80
C GLU A 137 26.83 8.23 -16.91
N GLN A 138 26.78 7.52 -18.03
CA GLN A 138 27.61 7.80 -19.21
C GLN A 138 27.36 9.19 -19.77
N LEU A 139 26.09 9.57 -19.97
CA LEU A 139 25.71 10.90 -20.43
C LEU A 139 26.12 11.99 -19.45
N GLN A 140 26.08 11.72 -18.14
CA GLN A 140 26.54 12.67 -17.13
C GLN A 140 28.05 12.91 -17.24
N VAL A 141 28.84 11.84 -17.40
CA VAL A 141 30.30 11.93 -17.63
C VAL A 141 30.59 12.68 -18.94
N GLU A 142 29.87 12.38 -20.02
CA GLU A 142 30.04 13.08 -21.30
C GLU A 142 29.70 14.58 -21.18
N LEU A 143 28.63 14.93 -20.48
CA LEU A 143 28.29 16.33 -20.20
C LEU A 143 29.37 17.04 -19.39
N ASP A 144 29.92 16.38 -18.38
CA ASP A 144 30.95 17.00 -17.52
C ASP A 144 32.27 17.17 -18.28
N THR A 145 32.66 16.20 -19.11
CA THR A 145 33.84 16.34 -19.99
C THR A 145 33.66 17.43 -21.04
N LEU A 146 32.49 17.54 -21.66
CA LEU A 146 32.20 18.63 -22.62
C LEU A 146 32.22 20.00 -21.94
N LYS A 147 31.67 20.12 -20.72
CA LYS A 147 31.77 21.36 -19.92
C LYS A 147 33.21 21.72 -19.61
N GLN A 148 34.03 20.73 -19.23
CA GLN A 148 35.45 20.95 -18.95
C GLN A 148 36.20 21.41 -20.21
N GLN A 149 36.00 20.73 -21.34
CA GLN A 149 36.60 21.12 -22.61
C GLN A 149 36.16 22.52 -23.05
N ALA A 150 34.89 22.88 -22.86
CA ALA A 150 34.38 24.21 -23.14
C ALA A 150 35.07 25.27 -22.25
N LYS A 151 35.23 24.97 -20.96
CA LYS A 151 35.92 25.86 -20.01
C LYS A 151 37.40 26.04 -20.37
N GLU A 152 38.11 24.96 -20.66
CA GLU A 152 39.52 24.98 -21.09
C GLU A 152 39.71 25.75 -22.40
N LYS A 153 38.77 25.64 -23.35
CA LYS A 153 38.80 26.43 -24.59
C LYS A 153 38.61 27.92 -24.32
N VAL A 154 37.69 28.30 -23.43
CA VAL A 154 37.48 29.70 -23.05
C VAL A 154 38.73 30.25 -22.35
N GLU A 155 39.28 29.54 -21.37
CA GLU A 155 40.49 29.95 -20.64
C GLU A 155 41.72 30.05 -21.56
N ASN A 156 41.93 29.09 -22.47
CA ASN A 156 43.02 29.18 -23.45
C ASN A 156 42.82 30.32 -24.46
N THR A 157 41.59 30.60 -24.87
CA THR A 157 41.31 31.71 -25.80
C THR A 157 41.54 33.06 -25.13
N ASP A 158 41.17 33.21 -23.85
CA ASP A 158 41.41 34.44 -23.09
C ASP A 158 42.90 34.63 -22.76
N SER A 159 43.61 33.55 -22.40
CA SER A 159 45.06 33.55 -22.21
C SER A 159 45.81 33.94 -23.50
N SER A 160 45.50 33.27 -24.62
CA SER A 160 46.14 33.53 -25.91
C SER A 160 45.87 34.95 -26.42
N LYS A 161 44.66 35.49 -26.26
CA LYS A 161 44.38 36.90 -26.57
C LYS A 161 45.19 37.85 -25.71
N ASN A 162 45.33 37.55 -24.42
CA ASN A 162 46.06 38.41 -23.48
C ASN A 162 47.57 38.40 -23.76
N GLU A 163 48.16 37.27 -24.11
CA GLU A 163 49.56 37.20 -24.57
C GLU A 163 49.77 37.92 -25.90
N THR A 164 48.90 37.69 -26.89
CA THR A 164 48.96 38.39 -28.19
C THR A 164 48.85 39.91 -28.03
N ILE A 165 48.03 40.38 -27.09
CA ILE A 165 47.90 41.82 -26.78
C ILE A 165 49.17 42.34 -26.09
N LYS A 166 49.75 41.58 -25.15
CA LYS A 166 51.00 41.95 -24.48
C LYS A 166 52.18 42.03 -25.44
N GLU A 167 52.31 41.10 -26.37
CA GLU A 167 53.35 41.13 -27.41
C GLU A 167 53.21 42.36 -28.31
N ARG A 168 52.00 42.67 -28.80
CA ARG A 168 51.76 43.88 -29.61
C ARG A 168 51.99 45.18 -28.85
N ILE A 169 51.70 45.24 -27.55
CA ILE A 169 52.00 46.42 -26.73
C ILE A 169 53.51 46.56 -26.54
N ASN A 170 54.23 45.46 -26.29
CA ASN A 170 55.67 45.49 -26.11
C ASN A 170 56.41 45.90 -27.40
N GLU A 171 55.93 45.46 -28.57
CA GLU A 171 56.45 45.84 -29.89
C GLU A 171 56.26 47.35 -30.16
N LYS A 172 55.08 47.91 -29.85
CA LYS A 172 54.85 49.37 -29.96
C LYS A 172 55.69 50.20 -29.01
N VAL A 173 55.88 49.73 -27.77
CA VAL A 173 56.64 50.47 -26.75
C VAL A 173 58.15 50.39 -26.97
N SER A 174 58.68 49.36 -27.67
CA SER A 174 60.09 49.33 -28.04
C SER A 174 60.45 50.27 -29.20
N ASP A 175 59.51 50.54 -30.12
CA ASP A 175 59.72 51.51 -31.21
C ASP A 175 59.62 52.97 -30.73
N ASP A 176 58.78 53.27 -29.73
CA ASP A 176 58.60 54.63 -29.21
C ASP A 176 59.76 55.14 -28.32
N LYS A 177 60.80 54.31 -28.06
CA LYS A 177 62.02 54.78 -27.36
C LYS A 177 63.01 55.51 -28.26
N LYS A 178 62.71 55.71 -29.55
CA LYS A 178 63.54 56.51 -30.47
C LYS A 178 62.74 57.63 -31.13
N GLY A 179 62.17 58.51 -30.34
CA GLY A 179 61.60 59.75 -30.87
C GLY A 179 60.87 60.54 -29.82
N HIS A 180 61.59 61.45 -29.15
CA HIS A 180 60.98 62.45 -28.26
C HIS A 180 60.09 63.40 -29.08
N TRP A 181 58.85 62.98 -29.32
CA TRP A 181 57.82 63.75 -30.02
C TRP A 181 57.45 65.05 -29.28
N TRP A 182 57.77 65.16 -27.99
CA TRP A 182 57.55 66.36 -27.19
C TRP A 182 58.54 67.52 -27.46
N ASN A 183 59.69 67.28 -28.12
CA ASN A 183 60.69 68.33 -28.39
C ASN A 183 60.31 69.30 -29.54
N ARG A 184 59.17 69.08 -30.20
CA ARG A 184 58.70 69.90 -31.34
C ARG A 184 57.70 71.00 -30.93
N PHE A 185 57.18 70.96 -29.69
CA PHE A 185 56.08 71.83 -29.27
C PHE A 185 56.45 72.87 -28.20
N MET A 186 57.64 72.78 -27.62
CA MET A 186 58.12 73.70 -26.55
C MET A 186 59.25 74.63 -27.04
N GLY A 187 59.25 74.98 -28.33
CA GLY A 187 60.20 75.93 -28.94
C GLY A 187 59.56 77.28 -29.21
#